data_AF-A0A7K7UB88-F1
#
_entry.id   AF-A0A7K7UB88-F1
#
_cell.length_a   1.000
_cell.length_b   1.000
_cell.length_c   1.000
_cell.angle_alpha   90.00
_cell.angle_beta   90.00
_cell.angle_gamma   90.00
#
_symmetry.space_group_name_H-M   'P 1'
#
loop_
_entity.id
_entity.type
_entity.pdbx_description
1 polymer ?
#
loop_
_entity_poly.entity_id
_entity_poly.type
_entity_poly.pdbx_seq_one_letter_code
_entity_poly.pdbx_strand_id
1 'polypeptide(L)'
;AQQPGTPLSDQEYRQFFRPLRATRRASTACLLRALYGCQNPLVQRLDEYENHGVIPEGPICSELPGTPFFPDFCTFSFYRCIRKRYFIKV
;
A
#
# COMPACT_ATOMS: atom_id res chain seq x y z
N ALA A 1 16.54 1.88 -14.74
CA ALA A 1 15.37 1.00 -14.55
C ALA A 1 15.12 0.89 -13.06
N GLN A 2 13.87 1.08 -12.58
CA GLN A 2 13.54 0.81 -11.17
C GLN A 2 13.69 -0.68 -10.88
N GLN A 3 14.15 -1.02 -9.66
CA GLN A 3 14.22 -2.41 -9.22
C GLN A 3 12.81 -2.87 -8.80
N PRO A 4 12.33 -4.04 -9.27
CA PRO A 4 11.04 -4.57 -8.84
C PRO A 4 10.98 -4.76 -7.33
N GLY A 5 9.81 -4.49 -6.72
CA GLY A 5 9.56 -4.71 -5.30
C GLY A 5 10.15 -3.65 -4.36
N THR A 6 10.87 -2.64 -4.87
CA THR A 6 11.29 -1.52 -4.04
C THR A 6 10.12 -0.58 -3.76
N PRO A 7 10.07 0.07 -2.58
CA PRO A 7 9.10 1.13 -2.31
C PRO A 7 9.17 2.25 -3.36
N LEU A 8 8.06 2.94 -3.58
CA LEU A 8 8.03 4.14 -4.41
C LEU A 8 8.92 5.24 -3.81
N SER A 9 9.70 5.92 -4.66
CA SER A 9 10.30 7.20 -4.28
C SER A 9 9.23 8.23 -3.91
N ASP A 10 9.61 9.33 -3.26
CA ASP A 10 8.62 10.35 -2.86
C ASP A 10 7.85 10.93 -4.05
N GLN A 11 8.52 11.08 -5.20
CA GLN A 11 7.88 11.56 -6.41
C GLN A 11 6.89 10.55 -6.97
N GLU A 12 7.30 9.28 -7.08
CA GLU A 12 6.43 8.18 -7.54
C GLU A 12 5.24 7.99 -6.61
N TYR A 13 5.47 8.06 -5.30
CA TYR A 13 4.42 7.97 -4.28
C TYR A 13 3.37 9.06 -4.47
N ARG A 14 3.80 10.31 -4.68
CA ARG A 14 2.88 11.43 -4.98
C ARG A 14 2.11 11.20 -6.27
N GLN A 15 2.75 10.71 -7.32
CA GLN A 15 2.13 10.48 -8.63
C GLN A 15 1.13 9.32 -8.59
N PHE A 16 1.50 8.20 -7.96
CA PHE A 16 0.67 7.01 -7.77
C PHE A 16 -0.60 7.33 -6.98
N PHE A 17 -0.46 8.04 -5.86
CA PHE A 17 -1.60 8.36 -5.01
C PHE A 17 -2.37 9.60 -5.45
N ARG A 18 -1.86 10.41 -6.38
CA ARG A 18 -2.58 11.57 -6.95
C ARG A 18 -4.02 11.23 -7.39
N PRO A 19 -4.28 10.17 -8.18
CA PRO A 19 -5.65 9.77 -8.54
C PRO A 19 -6.47 9.24 -7.35
N LEU A 20 -5.83 8.77 -6.28
CA LEU A 20 -6.45 8.21 -5.07
C LEU A 20 -6.73 9.25 -3.98
N ARG A 21 -6.14 10.45 -4.06
CA ARG A 21 -6.35 11.58 -3.14
C ARG A 21 -7.79 12.07 -3.08
N ALA A 22 -8.60 11.79 -4.10
CA ALA A 22 -10.04 11.88 -3.94
C ALA A 22 -10.46 10.80 -2.92
N THR A 23 -10.76 11.20 -1.68
CA THR A 23 -11.00 10.31 -0.53
C THR A 23 -11.89 9.10 -0.86
N ARG A 24 -12.85 9.27 -1.77
CA ARG A 24 -13.73 8.19 -2.26
C ARG A 24 -12.94 6.99 -2.82
N ARG A 25 -11.88 7.21 -3.61
CA ARG A 25 -11.13 6.13 -4.28
C ARG A 25 -10.22 5.35 -3.33
N ALA A 26 -9.54 6.03 -2.41
CA ALA A 26 -8.79 5.36 -1.35
C ALA A 26 -9.73 4.52 -0.45
N SER A 27 -10.89 5.08 -0.07
CA SER A 27 -11.92 4.33 0.65
C SER A 27 -12.45 3.13 -0.14
N THR A 28 -12.65 3.25 -1.46
CA THR A 28 -13.04 2.12 -2.32
C THR A 28 -11.97 1.03 -2.34
N ALA A 29 -10.69 1.37 -2.52
CA ALA A 29 -9.61 0.38 -2.48
C ALA A 29 -9.54 -0.33 -1.13
N CYS A 30 -9.72 0.41 -0.03
CA CYS A 30 -9.80 -0.15 1.32
C CYS A 30 -11.01 -1.05 1.53
N LEU A 31 -12.17 -0.69 0.97
CA LEU A 31 -13.37 -1.53 1.01
C LEU A 31 -13.16 -2.84 0.25
N LEU A 32 -12.59 -2.78 -0.97
CA LEU A 32 -12.26 -3.97 -1.75
C LEU A 32 -11.32 -4.91 -0.98
N ARG A 33 -10.27 -4.35 -0.36
CA ARG A 33 -9.38 -5.12 0.50
C ARG A 33 -10.10 -5.74 1.69
N ALA A 34 -10.97 -5.00 2.38
CA ALA A 34 -11.71 -5.52 3.53
C ALA A 34 -12.68 -6.65 3.17
N LEU A 35 -13.32 -6.57 1.99
CA LEU A 35 -14.29 -7.56 1.54
C LEU A 35 -13.64 -8.83 0.99
N TYR A 36 -12.54 -8.69 0.25
CA TYR A 36 -11.97 -9.80 -0.51
C TYR A 36 -10.63 -10.31 0.00
N GLY A 37 -9.96 -9.56 0.88
CA GLY A 37 -8.63 -9.89 1.39
C GLY A 37 -7.50 -9.70 0.36
N CYS A 38 -6.25 -9.81 0.83
CA CYS A 38 -5.06 -9.54 0.00
C CYS A 38 -4.74 -10.62 -1.02
N GLN A 39 -5.31 -11.83 -0.90
CA GLN A 39 -5.13 -12.89 -1.90
C GLN A 39 -6.07 -12.74 -3.10
N ASN A 40 -6.97 -11.76 -3.08
CA ASN A 40 -7.82 -11.47 -4.22
C ASN A 40 -7.00 -10.86 -5.37
N PRO A 41 -7.14 -11.35 -6.63
CA PRO A 41 -6.36 -10.86 -7.76
C PRO A 41 -6.48 -9.34 -8.02
N LEU A 42 -7.63 -8.73 -7.72
CA LEU A 42 -7.80 -7.28 -7.87
C LEU A 42 -6.98 -6.51 -6.82
N VAL A 43 -6.90 -7.04 -5.60
CA VAL A 43 -6.12 -6.45 -4.52
C VAL A 43 -4.63 -6.64 -4.77
N GLN A 44 -4.21 -7.81 -5.23
CA GLN A 44 -2.81 -8.07 -5.62
C GLN A 44 -2.33 -7.12 -6.72
N ARG A 45 -3.12 -6.90 -7.78
CA ARG A 45 -2.76 -5.94 -8.83
C ARG A 45 -2.58 -4.51 -8.32
N LEU A 46 -3.38 -4.09 -7.33
CA LEU A 46 -3.21 -2.78 -6.72
C LEU A 46 -1.89 -2.70 -5.93
N ASP A 47 -1.53 -3.77 -5.22
CA ASP A 47 -0.32 -3.85 -4.40
C ASP A 47 0.94 -3.98 -5.25
N GLU A 48 0.89 -4.77 -6.32
CA GLU A 48 1.95 -4.84 -7.32
C GLU A 48 2.18 -3.46 -7.93
N TYR A 49 1.13 -2.77 -8.36
CA TYR A 49 1.26 -1.45 -8.95
C TYR A 49 1.91 -0.45 -7.98
N GLU A 50 1.60 -0.54 -6.68
CA GLU A 50 2.24 0.29 -5.65
C GLU A 50 3.72 -0.03 -5.44
N ASN A 51 4.16 -1.26 -5.75
CA ASN A 51 5.52 -1.73 -5.44
C ASN A 51 6.31 -2.12 -6.71
N HIS A 52 6.16 -1.35 -7.78
CA HIS A 52 6.87 -1.57 -9.05
C HIS A 52 6.69 -2.98 -9.65
N GLY A 53 5.47 -3.50 -9.57
CA GLY A 53 5.05 -4.76 -10.17
C GLY A 53 5.27 -6.00 -9.31
N VAL A 54 5.85 -5.87 -8.11
CA VAL A 54 6.10 -7.01 -7.21
C VAL A 54 5.73 -6.64 -5.78
N ILE A 55 4.88 -7.46 -5.15
CA ILE A 55 4.56 -7.27 -3.73
C ILE A 55 5.80 -7.65 -2.90
N PRO A 56 6.29 -6.78 -2.00
CA PRO A 56 7.46 -7.09 -1.20
C PRO A 56 7.21 -8.30 -0.30
N GLU A 57 8.18 -9.20 -0.25
CA GLU A 57 8.15 -10.36 0.63
C GLU A 57 8.74 -10.02 2.00
N GLY A 58 8.16 -10.60 3.06
CA GLY A 58 8.64 -10.40 4.42
C GLY A 58 8.24 -9.05 5.04
N PRO A 59 8.90 -8.68 6.15
CA PRO A 59 8.52 -7.51 6.93
C PRO A 59 8.72 -6.19 6.18
N ILE A 60 7.78 -5.26 6.39
CA ILE A 60 7.81 -3.91 5.85
C ILE A 60 8.26 -2.94 6.95
N CYS A 61 9.39 -2.27 6.74
CA CYS A 61 9.83 -1.16 7.60
C CYS A 61 8.82 -0.02 7.53
N SER A 62 8.62 0.76 8.61
CA SER A 62 7.84 1.98 8.52
C SER A 62 8.37 3.07 9.46
N GLU A 63 8.23 4.32 9.04
CA GLU A 63 8.59 5.49 9.84
C GLU A 63 7.51 5.86 10.89
N LEU A 64 6.54 4.96 11.14
CA LEU A 64 5.45 5.24 12.07
C LEU A 64 5.91 5.16 13.53
N PRO A 65 5.67 6.21 14.34
CA PRO A 65 5.95 6.17 15.77
C PRO A 65 5.21 5.00 16.45
N GLY A 66 5.97 4.11 17.10
CA GLY A 66 5.43 2.96 17.83
C GLY A 66 5.10 1.73 16.96
N THR A 67 5.31 1.75 15.65
CA THR A 67 5.13 0.58 14.77
C THR A 67 6.25 0.55 13.71
N PRO A 68 7.49 0.20 14.09
CA PRO A 68 8.64 0.29 13.18
C PRO A 68 8.61 -0.75 12.05
N PHE A 69 7.84 -1.83 12.22
CA PHE A 69 7.72 -2.90 11.22
C PHE A 69 6.29 -3.43 11.16
N PHE A 70 5.89 -3.87 9.97
CA PHE A 70 4.73 -4.70 9.74
C PHE A 70 5.17 -6.09 9.26
N PRO A 71 4.45 -7.17 9.60
CA PRO A 71 4.83 -8.53 9.19
C PRO A 71 4.89 -8.73 7.67
N ASP A 72 4.03 -8.03 6.94
CA ASP A 72 3.93 -8.08 5.48
C ASP A 72 3.23 -6.82 4.92
N PHE A 73 3.27 -6.67 3.60
CA PHE A 73 2.63 -5.55 2.89
C PHE A 73 1.11 -5.53 3.05
N CYS A 74 0.48 -6.69 3.18
CA CYS A 74 -0.96 -6.80 3.39
C CYS A 74 -1.37 -6.14 4.71
N THR A 75 -0.67 -6.46 5.80
CA THR A 75 -0.91 -5.93 7.14
C THR A 75 -0.64 -4.43 7.19
N PHE A 76 0.44 -3.96 6.57
CA PHE A 76 0.71 -2.53 6.40
C PHE A 76 -0.43 -1.81 5.66
N SER A 77 -0.89 -2.37 4.54
CA SER A 77 -1.99 -1.79 3.76
C SER A 77 -3.32 -1.80 4.50
N PHE A 78 -3.64 -2.85 5.26
CA PHE A 78 -4.79 -2.88 6.15
C PHE A 78 -4.71 -1.83 7.25
N TYR A 79 -3.53 -1.66 7.87
CA TYR A 79 -3.33 -0.62 8.88
C TYR A 79 -3.64 0.77 8.33
N ARG A 80 -3.13 1.10 7.12
CA ARG A 80 -3.43 2.36 6.43
C ARG A 80 -4.93 2.55 6.23
N CYS A 81 -5.65 1.49 5.85
CA CYS A 81 -7.09 1.52 5.67
C CYS A 81 -7.86 1.74 6.98
N ILE A 82 -7.57 0.96 8.02
CA ILE A 82 -8.26 1.05 9.33
C ILE A 82 -8.04 2.41 9.98
N ARG A 83 -6.83 2.95 9.90
CA ARG A 83 -6.49 4.26 10.47
C ARG A 83 -6.83 5.43 9.56
N LYS A 84 -7.41 5.19 8.37
CA LYS A 84 -7.64 6.20 7.32
C LYS A 84 -6.38 6.99 6.98
N ARG A 85 -5.21 6.35 7.12
CA ARG A 85 -3.87 6.84 6.86
C ARG A 85 -3.40 6.36 5.48
N TYR A 86 -4.24 6.61 4.47
CA TYR A 86 -4.12 5.99 3.14
C TYR A 86 -2.81 6.28 2.41
N PHE A 87 -2.17 7.41 2.72
CA PHE A 87 -1.00 7.92 2.01
C PHE A 87 0.25 7.97 2.90
N ILE A 88 0.27 7.19 3.98
CA ILE A 88 1.49 7.04 4.75
C ILE A 88 2.48 6.20 3.96
N LYS A 89 3.67 6.77 3.80
CA LYS A 89 4.81 6.12 3.19
C LYS A 89 5.60 5.35 4.26
N VAL A 90 6.26 4.30 3.80
CA VAL A 90 7.25 3.49 4.52
C VAL A 90 8.67 3.93 4.21
#